data_AF-E6LYB9-F1
#
_entry.id   AF-E6LYB9-F1
#
_cell.length_a   1.000
_cell.length_b   1.000
_cell.length_c   1.000
_cell.angle_alpha   90.00
_cell.angle_beta   90.00
_cell.angle_gamma   90.00
#
_symmetry.space_group_name_H-M   'P 1'
#
loop_
_entity.id
_entity.type
_entity.pdbx_description
1 polymer ?
#
loop_
_entity_poly.entity_id
_entity_poly.type
_entity_poly.pdbx_seq_one_letter_code
_entity_poly.pdbx_strand_id
1 'polypeptide(L)' 'MWHDLRREGISIGREQTARIMRLANSRGKMKGKCPITTRKASREDTRPDLVKRDFRAPAPNRL' A
#
# COMPACT_ATOMS: atom_id res chain seq x y z
N MET A 1 -1.63 10.21 16.68
CA MET A 1 -2.55 11.05 17.45
C MET A 1 -3.12 10.38 18.69
N TRP A 2 -3.88 9.27 18.64
CA TRP A 2 -4.38 8.66 19.91
C TRP A 2 -3.24 8.17 20.83
N HIS A 3 -2.13 7.70 20.25
CA HIS A 3 -0.89 7.42 21.00
C HIS A 3 -0.26 8.68 21.60
N ASP A 4 -0.34 9.82 20.94
CA ASP A 4 0.24 11.09 21.42
C ASP A 4 -0.57 11.61 22.61
N LEU A 5 -1.90 11.59 22.49
CA LEU A 5 -2.81 11.96 23.57
C LEU A 5 -2.66 11.04 24.79
N ARG A 6 -2.43 9.74 24.56
CA ARG A 6 -2.10 8.81 25.65
C ARG A 6 -0.75 9.11 26.30
N ARG A 7 0.24 9.59 25.55
CA ARG A 7 1.53 10.05 26.11
C ARG A 7 1.41 11.34 26.91
N GLU A 8 0.43 12.19 26.57
CA GLU A 8 0.06 13.39 27.33
C GLU A 8 -0.82 13.09 28.55
N GLY A 9 -1.15 11.82 28.81
CA GLY A 9 -1.97 11.41 29.96
C GLY A 9 -3.48 11.49 29.71
N ILE A 10 -3.90 11.83 28.49
CA ILE A 10 -5.31 11.90 28.10
C ILE A 10 -5.80 10.50 27.73
N SER A 11 -6.62 9.90 28.59
CA SER A 11 -7.17 8.55 28.40
C SER A 11 -8.36 8.56 27.43
N ILE A 12 -8.08 8.61 26.13
CA ILE A 12 -9.09 8.48 25.08
C ILE A 12 -8.78 7.33 24.12
N GLY A 13 -9.84 6.70 23.62
CA GLY A 13 -9.73 5.63 22.63
C GLY A 13 -9.39 6.14 21.22
N ARG A 14 -8.98 5.20 20.35
CA ARG A 14 -8.73 5.46 18.93
C ARG A 14 -9.96 6.08 18.23
N GLU A 15 -11.16 5.55 18.49
CA GLU A 15 -12.38 6.00 17.81
C GLU A 15 -12.84 7.37 18.31
N GLN A 16 -12.69 7.65 19.61
CA GLN A 16 -12.95 8.98 20.16
C GLN A 16 -12.00 10.03 19.55
N THR A 17 -10.71 9.69 19.44
CA THR A 17 -9.73 10.54 18.77
C THR A 17 -10.15 10.79 17.32
N ALA A 18 -10.54 9.76 16.58
CA ALA A 18 -10.97 9.88 15.19
C ALA A 18 -12.22 10.77 15.04
N ARG A 19 -13.18 10.66 15.97
CA ARG A 19 -14.39 11.50 16.00
C ARG A 19 -14.05 12.98 16.25
N ILE A 20 -13.20 13.27 17.25
CA ILE A 20 -12.77 14.64 17.54
C ILE A 20 -12.01 15.23 16.35
N MET A 21 -11.10 14.47 15.74
CA MET A 21 -10.36 14.91 14.56
C MET A 21 -11.27 15.21 13.37
N ARG A 22 -12.29 14.38 13.12
CA ARG A 22 -13.31 14.63 12.08
C ARG A 22 -14.09 15.92 12.36
N LEU A 23 -14.52 16.15 13.60
CA LEU A 23 -15.25 17.36 13.99
C LEU A 23 -14.38 18.62 13.86
N ALA A 24 -13.10 18.53 14.23
CA ALA A 24 -12.13 19.61 14.08
C ALA A 24 -11.63 19.80 12.63
N ASN A 25 -12.19 19.05 11.67
CA ASN A 25 -11.74 18.98 10.28
C ASN A 25 -10.22 18.75 10.12
N SER A 26 -9.63 18.10 11.13
CA SER A 26 -8.19 17.85 11.22
C SER A 26 -7.88 16.45 10.72
N ARG A 27 -6.89 16.33 9.84
CA ARG A 27 -6.46 15.05 9.28
C ARG A 27 -5.11 14.66 9.86
N GLY A 28 -4.99 13.40 10.24
CA GLY A 28 -3.71 12.85 10.67
C GLY A 28 -2.69 12.88 9.53
N LYS A 29 -1.42 13.07 9.87
CA LYS A 29 -0.31 12.96 8.90
C LYS A 29 -0.28 11.56 8.30
N MET A 30 -0.53 11.43 7.01
CA MET A 30 -0.29 10.19 6.29
C MET A 30 1.22 9.90 6.32
N LYS A 31 1.63 8.65 6.58
CA LYS A 31 3.01 8.24 6.30
C LYS A 31 3.26 8.52 4.81
N GLY A 32 4.26 9.34 4.50
CA GLY A 32 4.63 9.63 3.12
C GLY A 32 4.84 8.34 2.32
N LYS A 33 4.66 8.40 1.00
CA LYS A 33 4.95 7.24 0.15
C LYS A 33 6.44 6.88 0.29
N CYS A 34 6.74 5.61 0.54
CA CYS A 34 8.11 5.11 0.44
C CYS A 34 8.60 5.28 -1.02
N PRO A 35 9.89 5.58 -1.25
CA PRO A 35 10.46 5.59 -2.59
C PRO A 35 10.21 4.23 -3.26
N ILE A 36 9.58 4.24 -4.42
CA ILE A 36 9.44 3.03 -5.23
C ILE A 36 10.74 2.89 -6.02
N THR A 37 11.64 2.02 -5.55
CA THR A 37 12.96 1.78 -6.17
C THR A 37 12.89 0.95 -7.45
N THR A 38 11.81 0.21 -7.66
CA THR A 38 11.67 -0.69 -8.82
C THR A 38 10.38 -0.39 -9.58
N ARG A 39 10.50 -0.05 -10.86
CA ARG A 39 9.38 0.07 -11.80
C ARG A 39 9.57 -0.95 -12.90
N LYS A 40 8.48 -1.61 -13.33
CA LYS A 40 8.52 -2.46 -14.52
C LYS A 40 8.85 -1.59 -15.74
N ALA A 41 9.58 -2.16 -16.70
CA ALA A 41 9.78 -1.51 -17.98
C ALA A 41 8.42 -1.28 -18.66
N SER A 42 8.24 -0.12 -19.30
CA SER A 42 7.03 0.18 -20.07
C SER A 42 6.96 -0.62 -21.39
N ARG A 43 8.06 -1.24 -21.79
CA ARG A 43 8.21 -1.96 -23.05
C ARG A 43 7.97 -3.44 -22.83
N GLU A 44 7.45 -4.10 -23.86
CA GLU A 44 7.36 -5.55 -23.93
C GLU A 44 8.73 -6.20 -23.71
N ASP A 45 8.73 -7.31 -22.96
CA ASP A 45 9.95 -8.07 -22.71
C ASP A 45 10.27 -8.92 -23.95
N THR A 46 11.16 -8.43 -24.81
CA THR A 46 11.56 -9.08 -26.06
C THR A 46 12.73 -10.05 -25.89
N ARG A 47 13.09 -10.42 -24.66
CA ARG A 47 14.21 -11.34 -24.42
C ARG A 47 13.86 -12.76 -24.90
N PRO A 48 14.74 -13.40 -25.69
CA PRO A 48 14.46 -14.74 -26.20
C PRO A 48 14.49 -15.77 -25.07
N ASP A 49 13.52 -16.68 -25.06
CA ASP A 49 13.53 -17.82 -24.14
C ASP A 49 14.53 -18.87 -24.61
N LEU A 50 15.65 -18.99 -23.89
CA LEU A 50 16.71 -19.95 -24.19
C LEU A 50 16.34 -21.39 -23.79
N VAL A 51 15.26 -21.57 -23.02
CA VAL A 51 14.86 -22.86 -22.46
C VAL A 51 13.76 -23.55 -23.30
N LYS A 52 13.28 -22.91 -24.39
CA LYS A 52 12.26 -23.44 -25.30
C LYS A 52 11.01 -23.98 -24.56
N ARG A 53 10.50 -23.22 -23.60
CA ARG A 53 9.30 -23.59 -22.83
C ARG A 53 8.04 -23.37 -23.68
N ASP A 54 7.10 -24.29 -23.59
CA ASP A 54 5.76 -24.09 -24.16
C ASP A 54 4.86 -23.39 -23.14
N PHE A 55 4.51 -22.13 -23.42
CA PHE A 55 3.59 -21.35 -22.60
C PHE A 55 2.16 -21.33 -23.17
N ARG A 56 1.85 -22.22 -24.14
CA ARG A 56 0.49 -22.35 -24.67
C ARG A 56 -0.40 -23.05 -23.67
N ALA A 57 -1.34 -22.28 -23.13
CA ALA A 57 -2.43 -22.80 -22.34
C ALA A 57 -3.57 -23.29 -23.27
N PRO A 58 -4.07 -24.54 -23.14
CA PRO A 58 -5.22 -25.00 -23.91
C PRO A 58 -6.54 -24.31 -23.50
N ALA A 59 -6.58 -23.69 -22.32
CA ALA A 59 -7.70 -22.90 -21.81
C ALA A 59 -7.23 -21.92 -20.72
N PRO A 60 -8.01 -20.87 -20.38
CA PRO A 60 -7.71 -20.00 -19.24
C PRO A 60 -7.49 -20.81 -17.96
N ASN A 61 -6.47 -20.46 -17.18
CA ASN A 61 -6.07 -21.14 -15.95
C ASN A 61 -5.60 -22.60 -16.09
N ARG A 62 -5.18 -23.03 -17.29
CA ARG A 62 -4.47 -24.29 -17.51
C ARG A 62 -3.10 -24.00 -18.11
N LEU A 63 -2.08 -23.89 -17.28
CA LEU A 63 -0.69 -23.65 -17.67
C LEU A 63 0.12 -24.93 -17.46
#